data_AF-A0A150GZR9-F1
#
_entry.id   AF-A0A150GZR9-F1
#
_cell.length_a   1.000
_cell.length_b   1.000
_cell.length_c   1.000
_cell.angle_alpha   90.00
_cell.angle_beta   90.00
_cell.angle_gamma   90.00
#
_symmetry.space_group_name_H-M   'P 1'
#
loop_
_entity.id
_entity.type
_entity.pdbx_description
1 polymer ?
#
loop_
_entity_poly.entity_id
_entity_poly.type
_entity_poly.pdbx_seq_one_letter_code
_entity_poly.pdbx_strand_id
1 'polypeptide(L)'
;MLSQVRPGRPAPVEELASAIDAADQALAAARQQQCSGLEALYTEEGQLEADIEAIASRLDADLEVEAGGWDPEDHEEFLAVLRSCGGDYSHAVSIVVERAVGYSRAEVLAHARWHMELADLEVRKRVALEAWRQERQRRRDAAMAASAALGSDTAALAQRERQRDQASCAEAAALVEMKKAMAARWRAEQQERQRQEAEAARQRAEKAAAARRAELEQRQALNKMRLAEVKRMKEQQRREAERRAAAEAAIKAALSVPTPQQRQRVADRSRATFLRRQSLLASRDEARGQRERVQQQLLEKVHVEAPSDPSRLLQGTAAQMQRLELQRSEQRVAKDSGFILHVAKRVTPGWRAGLAGG
;
A
#
# COMPACT_ATOMS: atom_id res chain seq x y z
N MET A 1 29.85 -82.90 -82.28
CA MET A 1 29.20 -81.57 -82.33
C MET A 1 29.12 -81.04 -80.92
N LEU A 2 30.10 -80.23 -80.52
CA LEU A 2 30.23 -79.71 -79.16
C LEU A 2 29.38 -78.43 -79.04
N SER A 3 28.40 -78.50 -78.15
CA SER A 3 27.50 -77.41 -77.76
C SER A 3 28.34 -76.22 -77.28
N GLN A 4 28.31 -75.12 -78.04
CA GLN A 4 28.89 -73.85 -77.65
C GLN A 4 28.04 -73.27 -76.51
N VAL A 5 28.52 -73.41 -75.28
CA VAL A 5 28.02 -72.67 -74.13
C VAL A 5 28.30 -71.19 -74.37
N ARG A 6 27.25 -70.40 -74.64
CA ARG A 6 27.35 -68.95 -74.76
C ARG A 6 27.86 -68.38 -73.43
N PRO A 7 29.01 -67.68 -73.41
CA PRO A 7 29.49 -67.04 -72.20
C PRO A 7 28.62 -65.80 -71.94
N GLY A 8 28.04 -65.70 -70.75
CA GLY A 8 27.38 -64.47 -70.30
C GLY A 8 25.89 -64.57 -69.96
N ARG A 9 25.26 -65.74 -69.97
CA ARG A 9 23.98 -65.92 -69.26
C ARG A 9 24.27 -66.47 -67.86
N PRO A 10 23.82 -65.81 -66.77
CA PRO A 10 23.88 -66.41 -65.44
C PRO A 10 23.12 -67.73 -65.47
N ALA A 11 23.55 -68.69 -64.66
CA ALA A 11 22.87 -69.98 -64.61
C ALA A 11 21.39 -69.75 -64.20
N PRO A 12 20.41 -70.50 -64.76
CA PRO A 12 19.00 -70.33 -64.40
C PRO A 12 18.73 -70.46 -62.89
N VAL A 13 19.67 -71.07 -62.15
CA VAL A 13 19.65 -71.18 -60.69
C VAL A 13 19.97 -69.86 -59.99
N GLU A 14 20.89 -69.04 -60.54
CA GLU A 14 21.24 -67.73 -59.98
C GLU A 14 20.11 -66.70 -60.22
N GLU A 15 19.45 -66.77 -61.38
CA GLU A 15 18.25 -65.97 -61.66
C GLU A 15 17.09 -66.36 -60.74
N LEU A 16 16.90 -67.66 -60.49
CA LEU A 16 15.88 -68.16 -59.56
C LEU A 16 16.18 -67.75 -58.11
N ALA A 17 17.44 -67.86 -57.67
CA ALA A 17 17.85 -67.45 -56.32
C ALA A 17 17.64 -65.94 -56.11
N SER A 18 18.03 -65.12 -57.08
CA SER A 18 17.79 -63.68 -57.06
C SER A 18 16.29 -63.33 -57.06
N ALA A 19 15.46 -64.08 -57.80
CA ALA A 19 14.01 -63.90 -57.79
C ALA A 19 13.37 -64.30 -56.45
N ILE A 20 13.88 -65.35 -55.79
CA ILE A 20 13.45 -65.76 -54.44
C ILE A 20 13.84 -64.69 -53.41
N ASP A 21 15.08 -64.21 -53.44
CA ASP A 21 15.55 -63.14 -52.54
C ASP A 21 14.74 -61.85 -52.73
N ALA A 22 14.40 -61.50 -53.97
CA ALA A 22 13.54 -60.35 -54.28
C ALA A 22 12.10 -60.56 -53.77
N ALA A 23 11.55 -61.77 -53.88
CA ALA A 23 10.24 -62.10 -53.35
C ALA A 23 10.21 -62.07 -51.81
N ASP A 24 11.25 -62.57 -51.15
CA ASP A 24 11.38 -62.53 -49.69
C ASP A 24 11.54 -61.10 -49.18
N GLN A 25 12.31 -60.25 -49.88
CA GLN A 25 12.40 -58.83 -49.58
C GLN A 25 11.07 -58.12 -49.76
N ALA A 26 10.32 -58.43 -50.82
CA ALA A 26 8.99 -57.87 -51.05
C ALA A 26 7.99 -58.31 -49.96
N LEU A 27 8.04 -59.57 -49.53
CA LEU A 27 7.23 -60.10 -48.43
C LEU A 27 7.61 -59.45 -47.10
N ALA A 28 8.90 -59.27 -46.82
CA ALA A 28 9.37 -58.61 -45.61
C ALA A 28 8.94 -57.13 -45.56
N ALA A 29 9.02 -56.42 -46.69
CA ALA A 29 8.54 -55.04 -46.81
C ALA A 29 7.03 -54.95 -46.61
N ALA A 30 6.25 -55.87 -47.20
CA ALA A 30 4.80 -55.93 -47.01
C ALA A 30 4.42 -56.21 -45.54
N ARG A 31 5.14 -57.10 -44.86
CA ARG A 31 4.95 -57.37 -43.43
C ARG A 31 5.29 -56.15 -42.58
N GLN A 32 6.41 -55.48 -42.86
CA GLN A 32 6.80 -54.28 -42.14
C GLN A 32 5.75 -53.18 -42.30
N GLN A 33 5.18 -53.00 -43.50
CA GLN A 33 4.08 -52.07 -43.76
C GLN A 33 2.81 -52.46 -42.99
N GLN A 34 2.49 -53.75 -42.91
CA GLN A 34 1.35 -54.24 -42.14
C GLN A 34 1.54 -54.04 -40.63
N CYS A 35 2.73 -54.33 -40.09
CA CYS A 35 3.06 -54.09 -38.69
C CYS A 35 3.00 -52.60 -38.36
N SER A 36 3.61 -51.73 -39.18
CA SER A 36 3.53 -50.28 -38.96
C SER A 36 2.11 -49.74 -39.09
N GLY A 37 1.30 -50.31 -39.99
CA GLY A 37 -0.10 -49.95 -40.14
C GLY A 37 -0.94 -50.36 -38.93
N LEU A 38 -0.70 -51.55 -38.37
CA LEU A 38 -1.36 -51.99 -37.14
C LEU A 38 -0.91 -51.17 -35.93
N GLU A 39 0.38 -50.87 -35.80
CA GLU A 39 0.90 -49.98 -34.75
C GLU A 39 0.27 -48.59 -34.86
N ALA A 40 0.18 -48.01 -36.05
CA ALA A 40 -0.48 -46.73 -36.28
C ALA A 40 -1.95 -46.78 -35.84
N LEU A 41 -2.69 -47.82 -36.20
CA LEU A 41 -4.08 -48.01 -35.78
C LEU A 41 -4.21 -48.14 -34.26
N TYR A 42 -3.31 -48.86 -33.58
CA TYR A 42 -3.32 -48.95 -32.12
C TYR A 42 -2.97 -47.62 -31.46
N THR A 43 -2.07 -46.81 -32.06
CA THR A 43 -1.77 -45.47 -31.55
C THR A 43 -2.92 -44.50 -31.76
N GLU A 44 -3.62 -44.57 -32.90
CA GLU A 44 -4.83 -43.78 -33.16
C GLU A 44 -5.97 -44.20 -32.21
N GLU A 45 -6.13 -45.50 -31.96
CA GLU A 45 -7.10 -46.01 -31.00
C GLU A 45 -6.80 -45.52 -29.57
N GLY A 46 -5.53 -45.55 -29.15
CA GLY A 46 -5.10 -45.01 -27.86
C GLY A 46 -5.26 -43.48 -27.76
N GLN A 47 -5.09 -42.76 -28.86
CA GLN A 47 -5.36 -41.32 -28.90
C GLN A 47 -6.85 -41.02 -28.77
N LEU A 48 -7.71 -41.78 -29.48
CA LEU A 48 -9.15 -41.65 -29.37
C LEU A 48 -9.65 -41.99 -27.97
N GLU A 49 -9.03 -42.95 -27.27
CA GLU A 49 -9.30 -43.22 -25.86
C GLU A 49 -9.01 -41.99 -24.99
N ALA A 50 -7.82 -41.42 -25.12
CA ALA A 50 -7.42 -40.25 -24.37
C ALA A 50 -8.32 -39.05 -24.67
N ASP A 51 -8.75 -38.89 -25.93
CA ASP A 51 -9.65 -37.82 -26.34
C ASP A 51 -11.07 -38.02 -25.78
N ILE A 52 -11.60 -39.25 -25.79
CA ILE A 52 -12.89 -39.58 -25.18
C ILE A 52 -12.86 -39.33 -23.67
N GLU A 53 -11.78 -39.73 -23.01
CA GLU A 53 -11.60 -39.51 -21.56
C GLU A 53 -11.40 -38.03 -21.22
N ALA A 54 -10.68 -37.28 -22.06
CA ALA A 54 -10.52 -35.84 -21.93
C ALA A 54 -11.85 -35.09 -22.16
N ILE A 55 -12.63 -35.50 -23.16
CA ILE A 55 -13.97 -34.94 -23.40
C ILE A 55 -14.91 -35.28 -22.24
N ALA A 56 -14.86 -36.51 -21.74
CA ALA A 56 -15.62 -36.94 -20.57
C ALA A 56 -15.25 -36.11 -19.33
N SER A 57 -13.96 -35.92 -19.07
CA SER A 57 -13.45 -35.13 -17.93
C SER A 57 -13.76 -33.64 -18.07
N ARG A 58 -13.72 -33.10 -19.29
CA ARG A 58 -14.12 -31.72 -19.57
C ARG A 58 -15.61 -31.52 -19.35
N LEU A 59 -16.44 -32.47 -19.81
CA LEU A 59 -17.86 -32.45 -19.54
C LEU A 59 -18.13 -32.53 -18.03
N ASP A 60 -17.40 -33.35 -17.28
CA ASP A 60 -17.54 -33.41 -15.83
C ASP A 60 -17.15 -32.07 -15.17
N ALA A 61 -16.06 -31.44 -15.62
CA ALA A 61 -15.66 -30.12 -15.14
C ALA A 61 -16.68 -29.02 -15.49
N ASP A 62 -17.23 -29.03 -16.70
CA ASP A 62 -18.26 -28.07 -17.13
C ASP A 62 -19.57 -28.27 -16.35
N LEU A 63 -19.88 -29.51 -15.97
CA LEU A 63 -21.03 -29.86 -15.13
C LEU A 63 -20.83 -29.54 -13.64
N GLU A 64 -19.59 -29.58 -13.15
CA GLU A 64 -19.23 -29.17 -11.77
C GLU A 64 -19.15 -27.64 -11.61
N VAL A 65 -18.79 -26.90 -12.66
CA VAL A 65 -18.59 -25.44 -12.61
C VAL A 65 -19.91 -24.66 -12.74
N GLU A 66 -20.97 -25.26 -13.25
CA GLU A 66 -22.30 -24.67 -13.30
C GLU A 66 -23.23 -25.43 -12.33
N ALA A 67 -23.32 -24.96 -11.08
CA ALA A 67 -24.25 -25.48 -10.06
C ALA A 67 -25.74 -25.22 -10.40
N GLY A 68 -26.15 -25.37 -11.66
CA GLY A 68 -27.51 -25.08 -12.14
C GLY A 68 -27.91 -23.61 -12.02
N GLY A 69 -26.93 -22.70 -11.89
CA GLY A 69 -27.16 -21.29 -11.60
C GLY A 69 -27.44 -20.98 -10.11
N TRP A 70 -27.25 -21.96 -9.22
CA TRP A 70 -27.26 -21.76 -7.77
C TRP A 70 -25.91 -21.30 -7.25
N ASP A 71 -25.91 -20.64 -6.09
CA ASP A 71 -24.67 -20.37 -5.38
C ASP A 71 -24.03 -21.71 -4.94
N PRO A 72 -22.69 -21.85 -5.02
CA PRO A 72 -22.01 -23.07 -4.61
C PRO A 72 -22.33 -23.50 -3.16
N GLU A 73 -22.49 -22.55 -2.24
CA GLU A 73 -22.81 -22.85 -0.84
C GLU A 73 -24.23 -23.41 -0.70
N ASP A 74 -25.20 -22.80 -1.39
CA ASP A 74 -26.61 -23.24 -1.40
C ASP A 74 -26.79 -24.58 -2.12
N HIS A 75 -26.01 -24.82 -3.18
CA HIS A 75 -25.97 -26.10 -3.87
C HIS A 75 -25.42 -27.21 -2.96
N GLU A 76 -24.33 -26.94 -2.23
CA GLU A 76 -23.77 -27.91 -1.29
C GLU A 76 -24.74 -28.24 -0.13
N GLU A 77 -25.45 -27.24 0.39
CA GLU A 77 -26.51 -27.47 1.39
C GLU A 77 -27.64 -28.33 0.83
N PHE A 78 -28.10 -28.06 -0.40
CA PHE A 78 -29.09 -28.89 -1.08
C PHE A 78 -28.64 -30.35 -1.18
N LEU A 79 -27.38 -30.59 -1.58
CA LEU A 79 -26.82 -31.95 -1.64
C LEU A 79 -26.73 -32.61 -0.25
N ALA A 80 -26.38 -31.86 0.79
CA ALA A 80 -26.34 -32.37 2.16
C ALA A 80 -27.73 -32.78 2.66
N VAL A 81 -28.76 -31.98 2.35
CA VAL A 81 -30.15 -32.32 2.65
C VAL A 81 -30.58 -33.55 1.84
N LEU A 82 -30.27 -33.61 0.54
CA LEU A 82 -30.58 -34.76 -0.30
C LEU A 82 -29.96 -36.06 0.23
N ARG A 83 -28.69 -36.02 0.66
CA ARG A 83 -28.00 -37.15 1.30
C ARG A 83 -28.68 -37.57 2.62
N SER A 84 -29.09 -36.61 3.44
CA SER A 84 -29.79 -36.91 4.70
C SER A 84 -31.20 -37.47 4.49
N CYS A 85 -31.83 -37.13 3.36
CA CYS A 85 -33.12 -37.69 2.93
C CYS A 85 -32.99 -39.02 2.17
N GLY A 86 -31.79 -39.62 2.10
CA GLY A 86 -31.57 -40.89 1.40
C GLY A 86 -31.78 -40.83 -0.12
N GLY A 87 -31.66 -39.63 -0.73
CA GLY A 87 -31.88 -39.43 -2.16
C GLY A 87 -33.33 -39.15 -2.56
N ASP A 88 -34.25 -38.97 -1.61
CA ASP A 88 -35.63 -38.55 -1.91
C ASP A 88 -35.68 -37.04 -2.21
N TYR A 89 -35.73 -36.71 -3.49
CA TYR A 89 -35.83 -35.33 -3.98
C TYR A 89 -37.10 -34.62 -3.52
N SER A 90 -38.22 -35.33 -3.32
CA SER A 90 -39.48 -34.71 -2.91
C SER A 90 -39.43 -34.24 -1.45
N HIS A 91 -38.79 -35.04 -0.59
CA HIS A 91 -38.55 -34.71 0.80
C HIS A 91 -37.48 -33.63 0.95
N ALA A 92 -36.39 -33.74 0.18
CA ALA A 92 -35.30 -32.77 0.17
C ALA A 92 -35.77 -31.36 -0.25
N VAL A 93 -36.58 -31.25 -1.30
CA VAL A 93 -37.16 -29.97 -1.74
C VAL A 93 -37.98 -29.32 -0.63
N SER A 94 -38.77 -30.11 0.11
CA SER A 94 -39.63 -29.56 1.17
C SER A 94 -38.80 -28.95 2.30
N ILE A 95 -37.70 -29.60 2.68
CA ILE A 95 -36.78 -29.12 3.72
C ILE A 95 -35.98 -27.90 3.23
N VAL A 96 -35.51 -27.92 1.98
CA VAL A 96 -34.71 -26.82 1.42
C VAL A 96 -35.56 -25.56 1.22
N VAL A 97 -36.83 -25.68 0.83
CA VAL A 97 -37.74 -24.52 0.73
C VAL A 97 -37.97 -23.85 2.09
N GLU A 98 -37.90 -24.60 3.20
CA GLU A 98 -38.02 -24.04 4.55
C GLU A 98 -36.72 -23.41 5.06
N ARG A 99 -35.56 -23.86 4.57
CA ARG A 99 -34.24 -23.42 5.04
C ARG A 99 -33.60 -22.33 4.17
N ALA A 100 -33.76 -22.42 2.85
CA ALA A 100 -33.11 -21.54 1.90
C ALA A 100 -33.82 -20.18 1.86
N VAL A 101 -33.15 -19.15 2.38
CA VAL A 101 -33.69 -17.78 2.40
C VAL A 101 -33.29 -17.08 1.09
N GLY A 102 -34.29 -16.80 0.24
CA GLY A 102 -34.07 -16.07 -1.02
C GLY A 102 -34.44 -16.85 -2.28
N TYR A 103 -34.71 -18.15 -2.17
CA TYR A 103 -35.19 -18.97 -3.27
C TYR A 103 -36.69 -19.24 -3.17
N SER A 104 -37.38 -19.13 -4.29
CA SER A 104 -38.77 -19.52 -4.42
C SER A 104 -38.90 -21.04 -4.52
N ARG A 105 -40.04 -21.59 -4.08
CA ARG A 105 -40.35 -23.02 -4.24
C ARG A 105 -40.23 -23.52 -5.68
N ALA A 106 -40.52 -22.66 -6.66
CA ALA A 106 -40.38 -22.99 -8.07
C ALA A 106 -38.92 -23.16 -8.49
N GLU A 107 -38.02 -22.31 -7.99
CA GLU A 107 -36.56 -22.39 -8.25
C GLU A 107 -35.95 -23.63 -7.59
N VAL A 108 -36.33 -23.96 -6.35
CA VAL A 108 -35.87 -25.20 -5.68
C VAL A 108 -36.34 -26.45 -6.44
N LEU A 109 -37.57 -26.45 -6.95
CA LEU A 109 -38.09 -27.55 -7.78
C LEU A 109 -37.41 -27.64 -9.15
N ALA A 110 -37.02 -26.51 -9.74
CA ALA A 110 -36.29 -26.50 -11.01
C ALA A 110 -34.88 -27.05 -10.83
N HIS A 111 -34.19 -26.64 -9.75
CA HIS A 111 -32.87 -27.13 -9.39
C HIS A 111 -32.86 -28.63 -9.08
N ALA A 112 -33.83 -29.10 -8.30
CA ALA A 112 -33.98 -30.52 -8.00
C ALA A 112 -34.19 -31.36 -9.26
N ARG A 113 -34.95 -30.86 -10.25
CA ARG A 113 -35.13 -31.53 -11.54
C ARG A 113 -33.84 -31.54 -12.35
N TRP A 114 -33.15 -30.41 -12.44
CA TRP A 114 -31.86 -30.32 -13.11
C TRP A 114 -30.84 -31.30 -12.53
N HIS A 115 -30.70 -31.34 -11.20
CA HIS A 115 -29.76 -32.26 -10.54
C HIS A 115 -30.16 -33.74 -10.75
N MET A 116 -31.46 -34.04 -10.75
CA MET A 116 -31.95 -35.39 -11.07
C MET A 116 -31.63 -35.80 -12.52
N GLU A 117 -31.81 -34.89 -13.48
CA GLU A 117 -31.46 -35.10 -14.89
C GLU A 117 -29.94 -35.27 -15.06
N LEU A 118 -29.15 -34.47 -14.36
CA LEU A 118 -27.70 -34.57 -14.33
C LEU A 118 -27.25 -35.95 -13.84
N ALA A 119 -27.79 -36.41 -12.72
CA ALA A 119 -27.47 -37.72 -12.16
C ALA A 119 -27.82 -38.88 -13.11
N ASP A 120 -28.96 -38.81 -13.82
CA ASP A 120 -29.34 -39.80 -14.84
C ASP A 120 -28.38 -39.77 -16.05
N LEU A 121 -27.96 -38.59 -16.50
CA LEU A 121 -27.00 -38.44 -17.58
C LEU A 121 -25.63 -39.01 -17.22
N GLU A 122 -25.13 -38.79 -16.01
CA GLU A 122 -23.88 -39.37 -15.52
C GLU A 122 -23.92 -40.91 -15.47
N VAL A 123 -25.06 -41.48 -15.06
CA VAL A 123 -25.25 -42.94 -15.05
C VAL A 123 -25.26 -43.48 -16.47
N ARG A 124 -26.00 -42.84 -17.40
CA ARG A 124 -26.04 -43.25 -18.81
C ARG A 124 -24.67 -43.14 -19.48
N LYS A 125 -23.91 -42.08 -19.18
CA LYS A 125 -22.53 -41.90 -19.63
C LYS A 125 -21.65 -43.06 -19.17
N ARG A 126 -21.69 -43.41 -17.88
CA ARG A 126 -20.93 -44.55 -17.34
C ARG A 126 -21.29 -45.87 -18.02
N VAL A 127 -22.58 -46.17 -18.15
CA VAL A 127 -23.06 -47.39 -18.81
C VAL A 127 -22.62 -47.44 -20.29
N ALA A 128 -22.70 -46.32 -21.01
CA ALA A 128 -22.27 -46.25 -22.41
C ALA A 128 -20.75 -46.48 -22.55
N LEU A 129 -19.95 -45.88 -21.67
CA LEU A 129 -18.49 -46.09 -21.65
C LEU A 129 -18.13 -47.54 -21.32
N GLU A 130 -18.81 -48.16 -20.35
CA GLU A 130 -18.60 -49.56 -20.01
C GLU A 130 -19.02 -50.50 -21.14
N ALA A 131 -20.18 -50.28 -21.77
CA ALA A 131 -20.63 -51.05 -22.92
C ALA A 131 -19.66 -50.95 -24.09
N TRP A 132 -19.13 -49.76 -24.36
CA TRP A 132 -18.12 -49.54 -25.39
C TRP A 132 -16.82 -50.30 -25.08
N ARG A 133 -16.32 -50.22 -23.83
CA ARG A 133 -15.12 -50.97 -23.39
C ARG A 133 -15.31 -52.48 -23.56
N GLN A 134 -16.48 -53.01 -23.19
CA GLN A 134 -16.80 -54.43 -23.32
C GLN A 134 -16.88 -54.88 -24.78
N GLU A 135 -17.58 -54.13 -25.64
CA GLU A 135 -17.68 -54.46 -27.07
C GLU A 135 -16.30 -54.46 -27.74
N ARG A 136 -15.46 -53.50 -27.38
CA ARG A 136 -14.07 -53.45 -27.86
C ARG A 136 -13.25 -54.67 -27.41
N GLN A 137 -13.33 -55.03 -26.13
CA GLN A 137 -12.64 -56.22 -25.62
C GLN A 137 -13.11 -57.48 -26.36
N ARG A 138 -14.41 -57.62 -26.61
CA ARG A 138 -14.96 -58.74 -27.38
C ARG A 138 -14.42 -58.78 -28.81
N ARG A 139 -14.30 -57.63 -29.49
CA ARG A 139 -13.71 -57.56 -30.83
C ARG A 139 -12.24 -57.97 -30.83
N ARG A 140 -11.48 -57.54 -29.81
CA ARG A 140 -10.07 -57.93 -29.64
C ARG A 140 -9.93 -59.43 -29.40
N ASP A 141 -10.75 -59.99 -28.53
CA ASP A 141 -10.74 -61.42 -28.22
C ASP A 141 -11.17 -62.26 -29.43
N ALA A 142 -12.14 -61.78 -30.22
CA ALA A 142 -12.56 -62.42 -31.47
C ALA A 142 -11.45 -62.42 -32.54
N ALA A 143 -10.71 -61.31 -32.68
CA ALA A 143 -9.57 -61.22 -33.59
C ALA A 143 -8.43 -62.17 -33.15
N MET A 144 -8.17 -62.26 -31.84
CA MET A 144 -7.19 -63.18 -31.28
C MET A 144 -7.61 -64.65 -31.47
N ALA A 145 -8.88 -64.98 -31.27
CA ALA A 145 -9.41 -66.32 -31.49
C ALA A 145 -9.37 -66.72 -32.98
N ALA A 146 -9.68 -65.80 -33.90
CA ALA A 146 -9.56 -66.03 -35.34
C ALA A 146 -8.10 -66.27 -35.77
N SER A 147 -7.16 -65.51 -35.20
CA SER A 147 -5.72 -65.72 -35.41
C SER A 147 -5.23 -67.07 -34.85
N ALA A 148 -5.79 -67.54 -33.73
CA ALA A 148 -5.46 -68.84 -33.14
C ALA A 148 -6.05 -70.03 -33.92
N ALA A 149 -7.19 -69.84 -34.59
CA ALA A 149 -7.84 -70.88 -35.42
C ALA A 149 -7.12 -71.14 -36.76
N LEU A 150 -6.32 -70.18 -37.24
CA LEU A 150 -5.45 -70.33 -38.41
C LEU A 150 -4.16 -71.10 -38.03
N GLY A 151 -4.26 -72.43 -37.89
CA GLY A 151 -3.17 -73.42 -38.08
C GLY A 151 -1.89 -73.37 -37.20
N SER A 152 -1.43 -74.56 -36.75
CA SER A 152 -0.24 -74.78 -35.91
C SER A 152 1.09 -74.23 -36.48
N ASP A 153 1.31 -74.30 -37.79
CA ASP A 153 2.58 -73.87 -38.40
C ASP A 153 2.69 -72.34 -38.52
N THR A 154 1.57 -71.65 -38.75
CA THR A 154 1.47 -70.18 -38.69
C THR A 154 1.53 -69.66 -37.26
N ALA A 155 1.02 -70.41 -36.27
CA ALA A 155 1.12 -70.05 -34.86
C ALA A 155 2.57 -70.12 -34.32
N ALA A 156 3.36 -71.11 -34.73
CA ALA A 156 4.77 -71.22 -34.33
C ALA A 156 5.65 -70.11 -34.97
N LEU A 157 5.38 -69.77 -36.24
CA LEU A 157 6.01 -68.62 -36.91
C LEU A 157 5.59 -67.29 -36.27
N ALA A 158 4.30 -67.10 -36.00
CA ALA A 158 3.78 -65.92 -35.31
C ALA A 158 4.32 -65.79 -33.88
N GLN A 159 4.57 -66.90 -33.17
CA GLN A 159 5.16 -66.88 -31.83
C GLN A 159 6.64 -66.49 -31.87
N ARG A 160 7.40 -66.96 -32.87
CA ARG A 160 8.79 -66.51 -33.10
C ARG A 160 8.87 -65.05 -33.53
N GLU A 161 7.95 -64.58 -34.37
CA GLU A 161 7.83 -63.15 -34.72
C GLU A 161 7.48 -62.32 -33.48
N ARG A 162 6.47 -62.71 -32.69
CA ARG A 162 6.13 -62.03 -31.44
C ARG A 162 7.28 -61.96 -30.43
N GLN A 163 8.09 -63.01 -30.32
CA GLN A 163 9.27 -62.99 -29.45
C GLN A 163 10.35 -62.03 -29.96
N ARG A 164 10.51 -61.93 -31.28
CA ARG A 164 11.45 -60.99 -31.90
C ARG A 164 10.97 -59.55 -31.77
N ASP A 165 9.67 -59.32 -31.93
CA ASP A 165 9.05 -58.00 -31.76
C ASP A 165 9.09 -57.59 -30.28
N GLN A 166 8.82 -58.50 -29.34
CA GLN A 166 8.97 -58.25 -27.91
C GLN A 166 10.41 -57.90 -27.52
N ALA A 167 11.40 -58.58 -28.09
CA ALA A 167 12.81 -58.26 -27.86
C ALA A 167 13.17 -56.86 -28.42
N SER A 168 12.70 -56.55 -29.63
CA SER A 168 12.89 -55.23 -30.27
C SER A 168 12.21 -54.11 -29.46
N CYS A 169 10.97 -54.31 -29.01
CA CYS A 169 10.26 -53.37 -28.15
C CYS A 169 10.94 -53.19 -26.79
N ALA A 170 11.47 -54.26 -26.20
CA ALA A 170 12.20 -54.19 -24.94
C ALA A 170 13.51 -53.40 -25.08
N GLU A 171 14.25 -53.57 -26.18
CA GLU A 171 15.44 -52.78 -26.49
C GLU A 171 15.09 -51.30 -26.73
N ALA A 172 14.02 -51.02 -27.47
CA ALA A 172 13.54 -49.65 -27.68
C ALA A 172 13.10 -48.98 -26.36
N ALA A 173 12.39 -49.71 -25.49
CA ALA A 173 12.01 -49.24 -24.17
C ALA A 173 13.24 -48.95 -23.29
N ALA A 174 14.24 -49.82 -23.31
CA ALA A 174 15.49 -49.61 -22.57
C ALA A 174 16.24 -48.35 -23.06
N LEU A 175 16.26 -48.10 -24.37
CA LEU A 175 16.84 -46.87 -24.93
C LEU A 175 16.08 -45.61 -24.52
N VAL A 176 14.75 -45.68 -24.46
CA VAL A 176 13.91 -44.56 -23.98
C VAL A 176 14.18 -44.29 -22.50
N GLU A 177 14.23 -45.33 -21.66
CA GLU A 177 14.54 -45.18 -20.24
C GLU A 177 15.96 -44.65 -20.00
N MET A 178 16.94 -45.10 -20.79
CA MET A 178 18.29 -44.53 -20.75
C MET A 178 18.27 -43.02 -21.09
N LYS A 179 17.55 -42.62 -22.15
CA LYS A 179 17.42 -41.20 -22.54
C LYS A 179 16.71 -40.38 -21.45
N LYS A 180 15.65 -40.91 -20.84
CA LYS A 180 14.96 -40.27 -19.71
C LYS A 180 15.89 -40.11 -18.51
N ALA A 181 16.66 -41.14 -18.17
CA ALA A 181 17.64 -41.08 -17.07
C ALA A 181 18.73 -40.04 -17.34
N MET A 182 19.23 -39.96 -18.59
CA MET A 182 20.22 -38.95 -18.99
C MET A 182 19.62 -37.53 -18.92
N ALA A 183 18.38 -37.34 -19.39
CA ALA A 183 17.68 -36.06 -19.30
C ALA A 183 17.40 -35.66 -17.84
N ALA A 184 17.03 -36.61 -16.98
CA ALA A 184 16.82 -36.37 -15.56
C ALA A 184 18.11 -35.96 -14.86
N ARG A 185 19.23 -36.64 -15.15
CA ARG A 185 20.56 -36.25 -14.64
C ARG A 185 20.96 -34.85 -15.10
N TRP A 186 20.75 -34.52 -16.37
CA TRP A 186 21.04 -33.19 -16.89
C TRP A 186 20.17 -32.11 -16.22
N ARG A 187 18.87 -32.35 -16.04
CA ARG A 187 17.99 -31.42 -15.31
C ARG A 187 18.42 -31.24 -13.85
N ALA A 188 18.81 -32.32 -13.17
CA ALA A 188 19.32 -32.24 -11.81
C ALA A 188 20.61 -31.42 -11.73
N GLU A 189 21.55 -31.61 -12.66
CA GLU A 189 22.78 -30.81 -12.73
C GLU A 189 22.47 -29.32 -13.00
N GLN A 190 21.52 -29.02 -13.89
CA GLN A 190 21.09 -27.65 -14.15
C GLN A 190 20.44 -27.00 -12.92
N GLN A 191 19.58 -27.73 -12.20
CA GLN A 191 19.00 -27.23 -10.96
C GLN A 191 20.05 -26.98 -9.89
N GLU A 192 21.04 -27.87 -9.76
CA GLU A 192 22.13 -27.70 -8.81
C GLU A 192 23.00 -26.48 -9.15
N ARG A 193 23.34 -26.29 -10.43
CA ARG A 193 24.03 -25.07 -10.89
C ARG A 193 23.21 -23.81 -10.59
N GLN A 194 21.91 -23.81 -10.86
CA GLN A 194 21.04 -22.67 -10.53
C GLN A 194 20.98 -22.40 -9.03
N ARG A 195 20.95 -23.44 -8.19
CA ARG A 195 21.00 -23.29 -6.72
C ARG A 195 22.32 -22.67 -6.28
N GLN A 196 23.44 -23.16 -6.80
CA GLN A 196 24.77 -22.61 -6.50
C GLN A 196 24.92 -21.16 -6.95
N GLU A 197 24.40 -20.81 -8.13
CA GLU A 197 24.37 -19.43 -8.61
C GLU A 197 23.49 -18.53 -7.73
N ALA A 198 22.32 -19.02 -7.31
CA ALA A 198 21.43 -18.30 -6.42
C ALA A 198 22.05 -18.09 -5.04
N GLU A 199 22.72 -19.10 -4.47
CA GLU A 199 23.46 -18.98 -3.22
C GLU A 199 24.63 -18.00 -3.33
N ALA A 200 25.42 -18.09 -4.41
CA ALA A 200 26.50 -17.15 -4.67
C ALA A 200 25.98 -15.71 -4.83
N ALA A 201 24.83 -15.53 -5.49
CA ALA A 201 24.17 -14.23 -5.61
C ALA A 201 23.69 -13.70 -4.25
N ARG A 202 23.10 -14.56 -3.41
CA ARG A 202 22.70 -14.21 -2.04
C ARG A 202 23.89 -13.79 -1.20
N GLN A 203 24.98 -14.57 -1.21
CA GLN A 203 26.21 -14.23 -0.47
C GLN A 203 26.82 -12.92 -0.96
N ARG A 204 26.82 -12.64 -2.27
CA ARG A 204 27.28 -11.35 -2.81
C ARG A 204 26.39 -10.20 -2.35
N ALA A 205 25.07 -10.39 -2.35
CA ALA A 205 24.12 -9.39 -1.89
C ALA A 205 24.27 -9.10 -0.39
N GLU A 206 24.47 -10.13 0.44
CA GLU A 206 24.73 -9.97 1.88
C GLU A 206 26.03 -9.24 2.14
N LYS A 207 27.12 -9.61 1.45
CA LYS A 207 28.41 -8.90 1.56
C LYS A 207 28.28 -7.43 1.14
N ALA A 208 27.57 -7.15 0.04
CA ALA A 208 27.32 -5.79 -0.41
C ALA A 208 26.46 -4.99 0.59
N ALA A 209 25.43 -5.61 1.18
CA ALA A 209 24.60 -4.99 2.20
C ALA A 209 25.39 -4.70 3.48
N ALA A 210 26.23 -5.64 3.92
CA ALA A 210 27.13 -5.46 5.07
C ALA A 210 28.14 -4.32 4.82
N ALA A 211 28.75 -4.26 3.64
CA ALA A 211 29.66 -3.17 3.26
C ALA A 211 28.95 -1.81 3.28
N ARG A 212 27.73 -1.72 2.74
CA ARG A 212 26.92 -0.49 2.78
C ARG A 212 26.58 -0.07 4.22
N ARG A 213 26.26 -1.02 5.10
CA ARG A 213 26.00 -0.73 6.52
C ARG A 213 27.25 -0.18 7.20
N ALA A 214 28.41 -0.80 6.99
CA ALA A 214 29.68 -0.34 7.53
C ALA A 214 30.04 1.08 7.03
N GLU A 215 29.84 1.36 5.74
CA GLU A 215 30.06 2.69 5.17
C GLU A 215 29.14 3.76 5.80
N LEU A 216 27.85 3.43 5.99
CA LEU A 216 26.90 4.32 6.66
C LEU A 216 27.31 4.59 8.11
N GLU A 217 27.73 3.57 8.85
CA GLU A 217 28.22 3.71 10.22
C GLU A 217 29.47 4.60 10.29
N GLN A 218 30.44 4.39 9.40
CA GLN A 218 31.63 5.24 9.29
C GLN A 218 31.25 6.69 8.98
N ARG A 219 30.34 6.92 8.02
CA ARG A 219 29.86 8.26 7.68
C ARG A 219 29.14 8.92 8.86
N GLN A 220 28.33 8.16 9.60
CA GLN A 220 27.68 8.66 10.81
C GLN A 220 28.69 9.00 11.91
N ALA A 221 29.72 8.17 12.11
CA ALA A 221 30.78 8.45 13.07
C ALA A 221 31.55 9.73 12.71
N LEU A 222 31.92 9.91 11.44
CA LEU A 222 32.57 11.13 10.94
C LEU A 222 31.67 12.37 11.12
N ASN A 223 30.37 12.25 10.81
CA ASN A 223 29.43 13.35 11.02
C ASN A 223 29.26 13.70 12.51
N LYS A 224 29.23 12.71 13.40
CA LYS A 224 29.20 12.95 14.86
C LYS A 224 30.43 13.72 15.33
N MET A 225 31.62 13.35 14.83
CA MET A 225 32.87 14.07 15.14
C MET A 225 32.83 15.52 14.64
N ARG A 226 32.43 15.75 13.38
CA ARG A 226 32.28 17.10 12.82
C ARG A 226 31.28 17.95 13.60
N LEU A 227 30.15 17.38 13.99
CA LEU A 227 29.15 18.08 14.81
C LEU A 227 29.70 18.44 16.21
N ALA A 228 30.48 17.54 16.82
CA ALA A 228 31.12 17.81 18.10
C ALA A 228 32.15 18.95 17.99
N GLU A 229 32.94 18.98 16.92
CA GLU A 229 33.88 20.09 16.64
C GLU A 229 33.16 21.41 16.43
N VAL A 230 32.12 21.45 15.60
CA VAL A 230 31.32 22.67 15.38
C VAL A 230 30.69 23.16 16.69
N LYS A 231 30.18 22.26 17.53
CA LYS A 231 29.64 22.62 18.85
C LYS A 231 30.73 23.22 19.75
N ARG A 232 31.92 22.62 19.80
CA ARG A 232 33.06 23.13 20.56
C ARG A 232 33.47 24.52 20.07
N MET A 233 33.58 24.71 18.76
CA MET A 233 33.92 26.01 18.15
C MET A 233 32.88 27.08 18.47
N LYS A 234 31.58 26.77 18.35
CA LYS A 234 30.51 27.71 18.72
C LYS A 234 30.52 28.06 20.20
N GLU A 235 30.75 27.10 21.08
CA GLU A 235 30.86 27.34 22.53
C GLU A 235 32.07 28.21 22.86
N GLN A 236 33.22 27.98 22.22
CA GLN A 236 34.40 28.83 22.34
C GLN A 236 34.13 30.26 21.85
N GLN A 237 33.52 30.42 20.67
CA GLN A 237 33.12 31.72 20.15
C GLN A 237 32.15 32.45 21.09
N ARG A 238 31.19 31.73 21.70
CA ARG A 238 30.26 32.31 22.66
C ARG A 238 30.99 32.80 23.91
N ARG A 239 31.91 32.01 24.44
CA ARG A 239 32.76 32.39 25.60
C ARG A 239 33.67 33.57 25.28
N GLU A 240 34.26 33.62 24.09
CA GLU A 240 35.05 34.76 23.65
C GLU A 240 34.20 36.03 23.49
N ALA A 241 33.00 35.91 22.90
CA ALA A 241 32.07 37.02 22.79
C ALA A 241 31.62 37.52 24.18
N GLU A 242 31.30 36.61 25.11
CA GLU A 242 30.97 36.95 26.50
C GLU A 242 32.15 37.66 27.19
N ARG A 243 33.40 37.18 26.99
CA ARG A 243 34.60 37.84 27.52
C ARG A 243 34.82 39.23 26.93
N ARG A 244 34.65 39.40 25.61
CA ARG A 244 34.75 40.69 24.94
C ARG A 244 33.69 41.66 25.44
N ALA A 245 32.44 41.23 25.52
CA ALA A 245 31.33 42.04 26.05
C ALA A 245 31.58 42.45 27.52
N ALA A 246 32.10 41.53 28.36
CA ALA A 246 32.47 41.85 29.73
C ALA A 246 33.62 42.87 29.81
N ALA A 247 34.64 42.74 28.95
CA ALA A 247 35.74 43.69 28.87
C ALA A 247 35.28 45.08 28.39
N GLU A 248 34.44 45.14 27.36
CA GLU A 248 33.84 46.39 26.89
C GLU A 248 32.96 47.04 27.96
N ALA A 249 32.16 46.26 28.67
CA ALA A 249 31.37 46.74 29.80
C ALA A 249 32.25 47.29 30.92
N ALA A 250 33.38 46.63 31.24
CA ALA A 250 34.34 47.11 32.23
C ALA A 250 35.02 48.42 31.81
N ILE A 251 35.43 48.54 30.54
CA ILE A 251 36.01 49.79 29.99
C ILE A 251 34.97 50.91 30.04
N LYS A 252 33.73 50.64 29.60
CA LYS A 252 32.65 51.63 29.64
C LYS A 252 32.33 52.05 31.08
N ALA A 253 32.32 51.10 32.02
CA ALA A 253 32.13 51.39 33.44
C ALA A 253 33.26 52.29 33.98
N ALA A 254 34.52 51.98 33.66
CA ALA A 254 35.67 52.78 34.07
C ALA A 254 35.63 54.20 33.48
N LEU A 255 35.26 54.35 32.20
CA LEU A 255 35.09 55.66 31.56
C LEU A 255 33.88 56.44 32.09
N SER A 256 32.86 55.75 32.60
CA SER A 256 31.66 56.37 33.18
C SER A 256 31.86 56.91 34.60
N VAL A 257 32.98 56.59 35.26
CA VAL A 257 33.28 57.11 36.59
C VAL A 257 33.43 58.64 36.50
N PRO A 258 32.53 59.42 37.12
CA PRO A 258 32.56 60.88 36.99
C PRO A 258 33.85 61.44 37.56
N THR A 259 34.48 62.37 36.85
CA THR A 259 35.70 63.03 37.34
C THR A 259 35.41 63.82 38.62
N PRO A 260 36.38 64.03 39.52
CA PRO A 260 36.16 64.79 40.75
C PRO A 260 35.57 66.19 40.49
N GLN A 261 35.97 66.84 39.39
CA GLN A 261 35.41 68.12 38.96
C GLN A 261 33.93 68.02 38.55
N GLN A 262 33.52 66.95 37.86
CA GLN A 262 32.11 66.72 37.52
C GLN A 262 31.27 66.46 38.77
N ARG A 263 31.78 65.67 39.71
CA ARG A 263 31.13 65.46 41.02
C ARG A 263 30.95 66.77 41.77
N GLN A 264 31.97 67.62 41.79
CA GLN A 264 31.92 68.93 42.42
C GLN A 264 30.92 69.87 41.75
N ARG A 265 30.90 69.95 40.41
CA ARG A 265 29.89 70.73 39.68
C ARG A 265 28.45 70.28 39.96
N VAL A 266 28.22 68.97 40.07
CA VAL A 266 26.91 68.42 40.45
C VAL A 266 26.55 68.77 41.89
N ALA A 267 27.51 68.67 42.81
CA ALA A 267 27.33 69.07 44.21
C ALA A 267 27.03 70.59 44.33
N ASP A 268 27.77 71.43 43.63
CA ASP A 268 27.59 72.89 43.60
C ASP A 268 26.25 73.28 43.01
N ARG A 269 25.85 72.64 41.89
CA ARG A 269 24.51 72.85 41.30
C ARG A 269 23.40 72.41 42.25
N SER A 270 23.57 71.29 42.93
CA SER A 270 22.61 70.78 43.91
C SER A 270 22.51 71.75 45.10
N ARG A 271 23.64 72.24 45.60
CA ARG A 271 23.71 73.26 46.67
C ARG A 271 23.05 74.57 46.24
N ALA A 272 23.32 75.06 45.03
CA ALA A 272 22.71 76.28 44.50
C ALA A 272 21.19 76.12 44.35
N THR A 273 20.72 74.96 43.89
CA THR A 273 19.29 74.66 43.76
C THR A 273 18.62 74.61 45.14
N PHE A 274 19.29 74.01 46.12
CA PHE A 274 18.83 73.96 47.51
C PHE A 274 18.72 75.37 48.12
N LEU A 275 19.76 76.19 48.00
CA LEU A 275 19.77 77.57 48.50
C LEU A 275 18.69 78.43 47.83
N ARG A 276 18.51 78.30 46.52
CA ARG A 276 17.43 79.01 45.78
C ARG A 276 16.05 78.59 46.27
N ARG A 277 15.85 77.31 46.57
CA ARG A 277 14.58 76.83 47.13
C ARG A 277 14.34 77.40 48.53
N GLN A 278 15.39 77.45 49.35
CA GLN A 278 15.32 78.02 50.69
C GLN A 278 14.98 79.51 50.65
N SER A 279 15.59 80.30 49.76
CA SER A 279 15.28 81.72 49.63
C SER A 279 13.86 81.99 49.12
N LEU A 280 13.36 81.17 48.19
CA LEU A 280 11.97 81.24 47.73
C LEU A 280 10.97 80.92 48.84
N LEU A 281 11.28 79.95 49.71
CA LEU A 281 10.44 79.64 50.87
C LEU A 281 10.46 80.80 51.86
N ALA A 282 11.62 81.36 52.17
CA ALA A 282 11.75 82.51 53.06
C ALA A 282 10.95 83.73 52.55
N SER A 283 11.06 84.08 51.26
CA SER A 283 10.31 85.24 50.72
C SER A 283 8.80 84.99 50.70
N ARG A 284 8.37 83.74 50.48
CA ARG A 284 6.95 83.37 50.53
C ARG A 284 6.41 83.48 51.95
N ASP A 285 7.18 83.08 52.94
CA ASP A 285 6.80 83.15 54.35
C ASP A 285 6.79 84.61 54.84
N GLU A 286 7.73 85.45 54.40
CA GLU A 286 7.70 86.90 54.63
C GLU A 286 6.47 87.57 53.99
N ALA A 287 6.17 87.25 52.73
CA ALA A 287 4.99 87.77 52.04
C ALA A 287 3.69 87.34 52.72
N ARG A 288 3.65 86.10 53.24
CA ARG A 288 2.52 85.61 54.04
C ARG A 288 2.39 86.39 55.34
N GLY A 289 3.49 86.60 56.08
CA GLY A 289 3.47 87.38 57.32
C GLY A 289 3.05 88.83 57.09
N GLN A 290 3.46 89.46 55.98
CA GLN A 290 2.99 90.79 55.61
C GLN A 290 1.49 90.81 55.29
N ARG A 291 1.00 89.83 54.52
CA ARG A 291 -0.44 89.69 54.24
C ARG A 291 -1.26 89.51 55.50
N GLU A 292 -0.79 88.66 56.43
CA GLU A 292 -1.45 88.43 57.71
C GLU A 292 -1.49 89.71 58.55
N ARG A 293 -0.42 90.52 58.58
CA ARG A 293 -0.41 91.84 59.24
C ARG A 293 -1.41 92.82 58.62
N VAL A 294 -1.45 92.91 57.29
CA VAL A 294 -2.41 93.78 56.58
C VAL A 294 -3.85 93.31 56.83
N GLN A 295 -4.09 92.00 56.85
CA GLN A 295 -5.39 91.43 57.14
C GLN A 295 -5.83 91.73 58.58
N GLN A 296 -4.92 91.64 59.56
CA GLN A 296 -5.21 92.02 60.95
C GLN A 296 -5.57 93.50 61.05
N GLN A 297 -4.83 94.40 60.38
CA GLN A 297 -5.16 95.83 60.34
C GLN A 297 -6.50 96.13 59.67
N LEU A 298 -6.88 95.36 58.64
CA LEU A 298 -8.19 95.49 57.98
C LEU A 298 -9.32 94.98 58.86
N LEU A 299 -9.12 93.86 59.56
CA LEU A 299 -10.08 93.31 60.51
C LEU A 299 -10.31 94.25 61.70
N GLU A 300 -9.26 94.93 62.18
CA GLU A 300 -9.37 95.94 63.23
C GLU A 300 -10.15 97.19 62.77
N LYS A 301 -10.01 97.58 61.49
CA LYS A 301 -10.70 98.75 60.91
C LYS A 301 -12.14 98.47 60.47
N VAL A 302 -12.50 97.22 60.19
CA VAL A 302 -13.81 96.83 59.69
C VAL A 302 -14.54 96.07 60.79
N HIS A 303 -15.01 96.80 61.80
CA HIS A 303 -16.04 96.29 62.71
C HIS A 303 -17.40 96.65 62.13
N VAL A 304 -17.92 95.78 61.26
CA VAL A 304 -19.29 95.90 60.74
C VAL A 304 -20.17 95.01 61.61
N GLU A 305 -20.87 95.62 62.56
CA GLU A 305 -22.02 95.00 63.22
C GLU A 305 -23.17 94.92 62.21
N ALA A 306 -23.14 93.88 61.37
CA ALA A 306 -24.28 93.54 60.53
C ALA A 306 -25.34 92.86 61.42
N PRO A 307 -26.58 93.38 61.48
CA PRO A 307 -27.65 92.71 62.23
C PRO A 307 -27.86 91.31 61.66
N SER A 308 -28.00 90.33 62.57
CA SER A 308 -28.25 88.93 62.21
C SER A 308 -29.66 88.83 61.63
N ASP A 309 -29.75 88.89 60.30
CA ASP A 309 -30.99 88.63 59.58
C ASP A 309 -31.09 87.12 59.27
N PRO A 310 -31.92 86.35 60.00
CA PRO A 310 -32.06 84.91 59.79
C PRO A 310 -32.69 84.57 58.44
N SER A 311 -33.37 85.51 57.78
CA SER A 311 -33.99 85.29 56.47
C SER A 311 -32.97 85.33 55.33
N ARG A 312 -31.80 85.96 55.53
CA ARG A 312 -30.72 86.04 54.55
C ARG A 312 -30.12 84.68 54.19
N LEU A 313 -30.11 83.73 55.13
CA LEU A 313 -29.63 82.35 54.88
C LEU A 313 -30.55 81.56 53.96
N LEU A 314 -31.83 81.92 53.89
CA LEU A 314 -32.83 81.26 53.05
C LEU A 314 -32.93 81.89 51.65
N GLN A 315 -32.38 83.09 51.46
CA GLN A 315 -32.30 83.71 50.14
C GLN A 315 -31.05 83.22 49.42
N GLY A 316 -31.22 82.70 48.20
CA GLY A 316 -30.08 82.40 47.33
C GLY A 316 -29.25 83.67 47.09
N THR A 317 -27.92 83.55 47.07
CA THR A 317 -27.06 84.67 46.68
C THR A 317 -27.46 85.20 45.31
N ALA A 318 -27.26 86.49 45.04
CA ALA A 318 -27.60 87.08 43.73
C ALA A 318 -27.00 86.28 42.55
N ALA A 319 -25.79 85.75 42.73
CA ALA A 319 -25.12 84.87 41.76
C ALA A 319 -25.79 83.49 41.60
N GLN A 320 -26.48 82.99 42.63
CA GLN A 320 -27.26 81.75 42.56
C GLN A 320 -28.63 81.97 41.91
N MET A 321 -29.28 83.11 42.18
CA MET A 321 -30.51 83.50 41.46
C MET A 321 -30.24 83.69 39.96
N GLN A 322 -29.15 84.39 39.60
CA GLN A 322 -28.74 84.54 38.20
C GLN A 322 -28.44 83.20 37.51
N ARG A 323 -27.81 82.24 38.22
CA ARG A 323 -27.57 80.89 37.66
C ARG A 323 -28.85 80.10 37.44
N LEU A 324 -29.82 80.21 38.35
CA LEU A 324 -31.14 79.58 38.19
C LEU A 324 -31.96 80.23 37.07
N GLU A 325 -31.85 81.55 36.88
CA GLU A 325 -32.45 82.26 35.74
C GLU A 325 -31.82 81.83 34.41
N LEU A 326 -30.49 81.70 34.34
CA LEU A 326 -29.78 81.18 33.17
C LEU A 326 -30.18 79.72 32.85
N GLN A 327 -30.28 78.84 33.85
CA GLN A 327 -30.74 77.47 33.62
C GLN A 327 -32.21 77.40 33.16
N ARG A 328 -33.07 78.30 33.65
CA ARG A 328 -34.47 78.39 33.19
C ARG A 328 -34.59 78.96 31.78
N SER A 329 -33.71 79.86 31.36
CA SER A 329 -33.71 80.41 29.99
C SER A 329 -33.14 79.40 28.98
N GLU A 330 -32.14 78.60 29.37
CA GLU A 330 -31.57 77.52 28.56
C GLU A 330 -32.56 76.35 28.31
N GLN A 331 -33.49 76.09 29.23
CA GLN A 331 -34.51 75.02 29.06
C GLN A 331 -35.69 75.39 28.15
N ARG A 332 -35.89 76.68 27.80
CA ARG A 332 -36.98 77.13 26.94
C ARG A 332 -36.66 77.16 25.44
N VAL A 333 -35.41 76.92 25.04
CA VAL A 333 -35.02 76.86 23.62
C VAL A 333 -34.91 75.39 23.20
N ALA A 334 -35.90 74.92 22.44
CA ALA A 334 -35.87 73.59 21.83
C ALA A 334 -34.80 73.52 20.73
N LYS A 335 -34.02 72.42 20.80
CA LYS A 335 -33.09 71.79 19.84
C LYS A 335 -33.05 72.38 18.41
N ASP A 336 -31.84 72.72 17.97
CA ASP A 336 -31.28 72.31 16.66
C ASP A 336 -29.81 72.77 16.51
N SER A 337 -28.86 71.95 16.99
CA SER A 337 -27.50 71.96 16.44
C SER A 337 -26.74 70.70 16.89
N GLY A 338 -26.25 69.94 15.91
CA GLY A 338 -25.64 68.63 16.08
C GLY A 338 -24.55 68.55 17.14
N PHE A 339 -24.56 67.44 17.86
CA PHE A 339 -23.50 67.05 18.79
C PHE A 339 -22.21 66.75 17.99
N ILE A 340 -21.33 67.73 17.83
CA ILE A 340 -20.00 67.52 17.23
C ILE A 340 -19.08 66.96 18.32
N LEU A 341 -18.83 65.64 18.26
CA LEU A 341 -17.74 65.01 19.00
C LEU A 341 -16.41 65.48 18.40
N HIS A 342 -15.72 66.41 19.07
CA HIS A 342 -14.33 66.73 18.77
C HIS A 342 -13.45 65.53 19.15
N VAL A 343 -13.19 64.64 18.19
CA VAL A 343 -12.14 63.63 18.32
C VAL A 343 -10.81 64.31 18.01
N ALA A 344 -9.93 64.44 19.01
CA ALA A 344 -8.59 64.97 18.82
C ALA A 344 -7.80 64.08 17.85
N LYS A 345 -7.29 64.65 16.75
CA LYS A 345 -6.35 63.98 15.83
C LYS A 345 -5.15 63.48 16.63
N ARG A 346 -4.85 62.17 16.54
CA ARG A 346 -3.62 61.61 17.10
C ARG A 346 -2.42 62.27 16.41
N VAL A 347 -1.64 63.02 17.19
CA VAL A 347 -0.35 63.56 16.73
C VAL A 347 0.65 62.42 16.72
N THR A 348 1.20 62.10 15.54
CA THR A 348 2.31 61.15 15.42
C THR A 348 3.58 61.77 16.00
N PRO A 349 4.20 61.18 17.03
CA PRO A 349 5.44 61.71 17.59
C PRO A 349 6.56 61.75 16.55
N GLY A 350 7.38 62.82 16.55
CA GLY A 350 8.38 63.10 15.52
C GLY A 350 9.43 61.99 15.27
N TRP A 351 9.63 61.06 16.20
CA TRP A 351 10.54 59.91 16.03
C TRP A 351 9.97 58.79 15.14
N ARG A 352 8.68 58.88 14.72
CA ARG A 352 8.07 57.99 13.73
C ARG A 352 7.93 58.62 12.34
N ALA A 353 8.37 59.85 12.15
CA ALA A 353 8.42 60.49 10.84
C ALA A 353 9.53 59.84 9.99
N GLY A 354 9.17 58.88 9.15
CA GLY A 354 10.12 58.17 8.26
C GLY A 354 9.89 56.67 8.12
N LEU A 355 9.00 56.06 8.92
CA LEU A 355 8.66 54.63 8.82
C LEU A 355 7.33 54.36 8.10
N ALA A 356 6.67 55.39 7.58
CA ALA A 356 5.49 55.27 6.74
C ALA A 356 5.80 55.89 5.37
N GLY A 357 6.37 55.06 4.51
CA GLY A 357 6.66 55.36 3.11
C GLY A 357 6.81 54.05 2.35
N GLY A 358 5.67 53.55 1.87
CA GLY A 358 5.59 52.71 0.68
C GLY A 358 5.13 53.58 -0.47
#